data_AF-A0AAF0LI65-F1
#
_entry.id   AF-A0AAF0LI65-F1
#
_cell.length_a   1.000
_cell.length_b   1.000
_cell.length_c   1.000
_cell.angle_alpha   90.00
_cell.angle_beta   90.00
_cell.angle_gamma   90.00
#
_symmetry.space_group_name_H-M   'P 1'
#
loop_
_entity.id
_entity.type
_entity.pdbx_description
1 polymer ?
#
loop_
_entity_poly.entity_id
_entity_poly.type
_entity_poly.pdbx_seq_one_letter_code
_entity_poly.pdbx_strand_id
1 'polypeptide(L)'
;MNDVDASESLSPRQEVEQLLAGDKGRLGDVFRRPGMEPDEVAADLNVASSAFVYNARRMIDALLDGRPVSGPTFRRQVLSVFRSQITRGRGVLSPSAMDLLLKNRAAIEAAGADEDPVEAASEAAEEQQQAATTLAELDGVPGIYAFSYGWYLESPVDPERGNTLIKVGQSINIGGRIRTHASNARTHIPEPLALIRAYSTGDRSPEQVERIFQDLLHAAGHHNPRRVSKSTGEEWFLTNEAYLDVIARTVGLRTIYTGRSEFATD
;
A
#
# COMPACT_ATOMS: atom_id res chain seq x y z
N MET A 1 -19.54 -48.82 -2.35
CA MET A 1 -18.31 -48.73 -1.57
C MET A 1 -17.16 -48.84 -2.53
N ASN A 2 -16.49 -47.70 -2.72
CA ASN A 2 -15.21 -47.39 -3.36
C ASN A 2 -15.41 -46.00 -4.00
N ASP A 3 -15.15 -44.91 -3.27
CA ASP A 3 -13.83 -44.26 -3.14
C ASP A 3 -13.38 -43.68 -4.48
N VAL A 4 -13.06 -42.41 -4.68
CA VAL A 4 -12.92 -41.21 -3.83
C VAL A 4 -13.21 -40.03 -4.76
N ASP A 5 -13.85 -39.01 -4.20
CA ASP A 5 -14.03 -37.67 -4.76
C ASP A 5 -12.78 -37.19 -5.52
N ALA A 6 -12.90 -37.02 -6.84
CA ALA A 6 -11.87 -36.38 -7.63
C ALA A 6 -11.90 -34.89 -7.27
N SER A 7 -11.22 -34.50 -6.19
CA SER A 7 -10.97 -33.11 -5.89
C SER A 7 -10.25 -32.51 -7.10
N GLU A 8 -10.97 -31.75 -7.91
CA GLU A 8 -10.40 -31.02 -9.04
C GLU A 8 -9.20 -30.23 -8.53
N SER A 9 -8.00 -30.62 -8.98
CA SER A 9 -6.81 -29.83 -8.75
C SER A 9 -7.05 -28.46 -9.36
N LEU A 10 -6.97 -27.41 -8.55
CA LEU A 10 -7.15 -26.03 -9.00
C LEU A 10 -6.26 -25.75 -10.21
N SER A 11 -6.79 -24.99 -11.17
CA SER A 11 -5.96 -24.45 -12.24
C SER A 11 -4.91 -23.48 -11.69
N PRO A 12 -3.77 -23.29 -12.38
CA PRO A 12 -2.74 -22.33 -11.97
C PRO A 12 -3.29 -20.93 -11.66
N ARG A 13 -4.29 -20.48 -12.43
CA ARG A 13 -4.96 -19.20 -12.19
C ARG A 13 -5.75 -19.21 -10.88
N GLN A 14 -6.55 -20.25 -10.64
CA GLN A 14 -7.36 -20.37 -9.42
C GLN A 14 -6.49 -20.44 -8.15
N GLU A 15 -5.30 -21.03 -8.21
CA GLU A 15 -4.35 -20.98 -7.10
C GLU A 15 -3.89 -19.55 -6.80
N VAL A 16 -3.59 -18.75 -7.84
CA VAL A 16 -3.22 -17.34 -7.68
C VAL A 16 -4.41 -16.51 -7.16
N GLU A 17 -5.63 -16.79 -7.62
CA GLU A 17 -6.85 -16.20 -7.09
C GLU A 17 -7.05 -16.51 -5.60
N GLN A 18 -6.78 -17.75 -5.17
CA GLN A 18 -6.83 -18.12 -3.75
C GLN A 18 -5.74 -17.40 -2.93
N LEU A 19 -4.53 -17.25 -3.48
CA LEU A 19 -3.48 -16.47 -2.84
C LEU A 19 -3.92 -14.99 -2.65
N LEU A 20 -4.52 -14.38 -3.68
CA LEU A 20 -5.07 -13.02 -3.62
C LEU A 20 -6.24 -12.90 -2.63
N ALA A 21 -7.12 -13.90 -2.58
CA ALA A 21 -8.21 -13.95 -1.60
C ALA A 21 -7.69 -13.93 -0.16
N GLY A 22 -6.52 -14.51 0.09
CA GLY A 22 -5.82 -14.49 1.38
C GLY A 22 -5.06 -13.18 1.67
N ASP A 23 -4.89 -12.29 0.70
CA ASP A 23 -4.15 -11.03 0.89
C ASP A 23 -4.94 -10.08 1.80
N LYS A 24 -4.38 -9.78 2.97
CA LYS A 24 -5.00 -8.87 3.96
C LYS A 24 -4.83 -7.39 3.61
N GLY A 25 -4.06 -7.07 2.56
CA GLY A 25 -3.89 -5.72 2.07
C GLY A 25 -5.02 -5.25 1.16
N ARG A 26 -4.90 -4.01 0.69
CA ARG A 26 -5.90 -3.32 -0.14
C ARG A 26 -6.24 -4.08 -1.43
N LEU A 27 -5.26 -4.75 -2.02
CA LEU A 27 -5.43 -5.54 -3.24
C LEU A 27 -6.40 -6.70 -3.01
N GLY A 28 -6.20 -7.48 -1.94
CA GLY A 28 -7.11 -8.57 -1.58
C GLY A 28 -8.48 -8.06 -1.13
N ASP A 29 -8.54 -6.90 -0.46
CA ASP A 29 -9.82 -6.28 -0.11
C ASP A 29 -10.67 -5.96 -1.35
N VAL A 30 -10.06 -5.40 -2.40
CA VAL A 30 -10.76 -5.14 -3.66
C VAL A 30 -11.11 -6.47 -4.35
N PHE A 31 -10.19 -7.44 -4.36
CA PHE A 31 -10.42 -8.75 -4.99
C PHE A 31 -11.62 -9.49 -4.39
N ARG A 32 -11.81 -9.44 -3.07
CA ARG A 32 -12.92 -10.09 -2.34
C ARG A 32 -14.29 -9.45 -2.57
N ARG A 33 -14.39 -8.37 -3.35
CA ARG A 33 -15.63 -7.62 -3.62
C ARG A 33 -15.98 -7.63 -5.11
N PRO A 34 -16.12 -8.82 -5.74
CA PRO A 34 -16.53 -8.89 -7.13
C PRO A 34 -17.94 -8.31 -7.30
N GLY A 35 -18.15 -7.52 -8.34
CA GLY A 35 -19.47 -7.00 -8.71
C GLY A 35 -19.96 -5.77 -7.92
N MET A 36 -19.25 -5.31 -6.90
CA MET A 36 -19.54 -4.01 -6.27
C MET A 36 -19.04 -2.86 -7.15
N GLU A 37 -19.77 -1.76 -7.20
CA GLU A 37 -19.31 -0.55 -7.88
C GLU A 37 -18.14 0.09 -7.09
N PRO A 38 -17.21 0.81 -7.75
CA PRO A 38 -16.03 1.38 -7.09
C PRO A 38 -16.35 2.25 -5.86
N ASP A 39 -17.43 3.02 -5.90
CA ASP A 39 -17.85 3.87 -4.77
C ASP A 39 -18.43 3.04 -3.61
N GLU A 40 -19.08 1.91 -3.89
CA GLU A 40 -19.56 0.98 -2.87
C GLU A 40 -18.39 0.29 -2.16
N VAL A 41 -17.36 -0.10 -2.93
CA VAL A 41 -16.12 -0.66 -2.37
C VAL A 41 -15.41 0.36 -1.49
N ALA A 42 -15.34 1.63 -1.92
CA ALA A 42 -14.75 2.70 -1.12
C ALA A 42 -15.52 2.93 0.19
N ALA A 43 -16.85 2.96 0.13
CA ALA A 43 -17.71 3.11 1.30
C ALA A 43 -17.56 1.95 2.29
N ASP A 44 -17.62 0.70 1.81
CA ASP A 44 -17.47 -0.50 2.65
C ASP A 44 -16.08 -0.57 3.31
N LEU A 45 -15.05 -0.13 2.59
CA LEU A 45 -13.69 -0.05 3.11
C LEU A 45 -13.38 1.25 3.87
N ASN A 46 -14.37 2.12 4.07
CA ASN A 46 -14.26 3.38 4.79
C ASN A 46 -13.15 4.32 4.27
N VAL A 47 -13.04 4.40 2.93
CA VAL A 47 -12.11 5.28 2.21
C VAL A 47 -12.89 6.41 1.54
N ALA A 48 -12.30 7.61 1.50
CA ALA A 48 -12.94 8.79 0.94
C ALA A 48 -13.16 8.74 -0.57
N SER A 49 -12.21 8.18 -1.33
CA SER A 49 -12.24 8.10 -2.79
C SER A 49 -12.24 6.65 -3.29
N SER A 50 -12.75 6.43 -4.50
CA SER A 50 -12.77 5.13 -5.17
C SER A 50 -11.60 4.93 -6.15
N ALA A 51 -10.72 5.92 -6.32
CA ALA A 51 -9.56 5.86 -7.24
C ALA A 51 -8.68 4.61 -7.00
N PHE A 52 -8.46 4.23 -5.74
CA PHE A 52 -7.68 3.04 -5.39
C PHE A 52 -8.28 1.74 -5.93
N VAL A 53 -9.61 1.68 -6.11
CA VAL A 53 -10.31 0.48 -6.58
C VAL A 53 -9.98 0.22 -8.05
N TYR A 54 -9.98 1.27 -8.88
CA TYR A 54 -9.60 1.16 -10.29
C TYR A 54 -8.15 0.69 -10.44
N ASN A 55 -7.23 1.26 -9.66
CA ASN A 55 -5.82 0.86 -9.68
C ASN A 55 -5.64 -0.59 -9.22
N ALA A 56 -6.29 -0.99 -8.13
CA ALA A 56 -6.23 -2.36 -7.63
C ALA A 56 -6.79 -3.37 -8.65
N ARG A 57 -7.91 -3.07 -9.32
CA ARG A 57 -8.47 -3.93 -10.37
C ARG A 57 -7.49 -4.12 -11.54
N ARG A 58 -6.87 -3.04 -12.01
CA ARG A 58 -5.83 -3.12 -13.06
C ARG A 58 -4.62 -3.95 -12.61
N MET A 59 -4.19 -3.83 -11.36
CA MET A 59 -3.11 -4.67 -10.80
C MET A 59 -3.51 -6.15 -10.72
N ILE A 60 -4.75 -6.44 -10.32
CA ILE A 60 -5.30 -7.81 -10.28
C ILE A 60 -5.33 -8.42 -11.69
N ASP A 61 -5.80 -7.67 -12.68
CA ASP A 61 -5.80 -8.09 -14.07
C ASP A 61 -4.38 -8.38 -14.60
N ALA A 62 -3.40 -7.54 -14.26
CA ALA A 62 -2.01 -7.77 -14.63
C ALA A 62 -1.46 -9.06 -13.97
N LEU A 63 -1.76 -9.30 -12.69
CA LEU A 63 -1.33 -10.51 -11.98
C LEU A 63 -1.93 -11.78 -12.56
N LEU A 64 -3.24 -11.78 -12.80
CA LEU A 64 -3.99 -12.97 -13.18
C LEU A 64 -3.88 -13.27 -14.68
N ASP A 65 -3.94 -12.23 -15.51
CA ASP A 65 -4.07 -12.34 -16.96
C ASP A 65 -2.85 -11.81 -17.73
N GLY A 66 -1.87 -11.22 -17.06
CA GLY A 66 -0.74 -10.57 -17.74
C GLY A 66 -1.17 -9.37 -18.58
N ARG A 67 -2.31 -8.73 -18.25
CA ARG A 67 -2.78 -7.56 -19.01
C ARG A 67 -1.71 -6.47 -19.03
N PRO A 68 -1.38 -5.90 -20.20
CA PRO A 68 -0.35 -4.89 -20.32
C PRO A 68 -0.73 -3.65 -19.51
N VAL A 69 0.28 -3.00 -18.96
CA VAL A 69 0.13 -1.78 -18.19
C VAL A 69 0.96 -0.68 -18.82
N SER A 70 0.34 0.49 -18.94
CA SER A 70 0.97 1.70 -19.43
C SER A 70 1.55 2.51 -18.28
N GLY A 71 2.68 3.14 -18.58
CA GLY A 71 3.36 4.13 -17.77
C GLY A 71 4.35 3.59 -16.73
N PRO A 72 5.59 4.13 -16.67
CA PRO A 72 6.63 3.73 -15.73
C PRO A 72 6.16 3.67 -14.28
N THR A 73 5.44 4.67 -13.78
CA THR A 73 5.06 4.70 -12.35
C THR A 73 4.07 3.59 -12.02
N PHE A 74 3.00 3.43 -12.80
CA PHE A 74 2.05 2.36 -12.56
C PHE A 74 2.67 0.97 -12.79
N ARG A 75 3.58 0.84 -13.76
CA ARG A 75 4.33 -0.41 -13.98
C ARG A 75 5.20 -0.77 -12.77
N ARG A 76 5.94 0.19 -12.19
CA ARG A 76 6.72 -0.03 -10.95
C ARG A 76 5.82 -0.53 -9.81
N GLN A 77 4.64 0.06 -9.65
CA GLN A 77 3.68 -0.39 -8.64
C GLN A 77 3.21 -1.84 -8.89
N VAL A 78 2.87 -2.18 -10.14
CA VAL A 78 2.49 -3.54 -10.54
C VAL A 78 3.63 -4.54 -10.27
N LEU A 79 4.87 -4.21 -10.63
CA LEU A 79 6.04 -5.06 -10.38
C LEU A 79 6.32 -5.27 -8.88
N SER A 80 6.09 -4.24 -8.05
CA SER A 80 6.15 -4.36 -6.59
C SER A 80 5.12 -5.35 -6.05
N VAL A 81 3.89 -5.30 -6.58
CA VAL A 81 2.85 -6.28 -6.23
C VAL A 81 3.24 -7.69 -6.66
N PHE A 82 3.77 -7.89 -7.87
CA PHE A 82 4.31 -9.18 -8.30
C PHE A 82 5.37 -9.70 -7.33
N ARG A 83 6.34 -8.87 -6.93
CA ARG A 83 7.39 -9.26 -5.95
C ARG A 83 6.78 -9.73 -4.63
N SER A 84 5.76 -9.02 -4.14
CA SER A 84 5.05 -9.39 -2.92
C SER A 84 4.31 -10.73 -3.05
N GLN A 85 3.53 -10.92 -4.12
CA GLN A 85 2.76 -12.17 -4.32
C GLN A 85 3.66 -13.36 -4.61
N ILE A 86 4.75 -13.19 -5.38
CA ILE A 86 5.74 -14.25 -5.60
C ILE A 86 6.36 -14.68 -4.28
N THR A 87 6.71 -13.73 -3.41
CA THR A 87 7.30 -14.03 -2.09
C THR A 87 6.33 -14.84 -1.23
N ARG A 88 5.05 -14.44 -1.18
CA ARG A 88 4.00 -15.16 -0.42
C ARG A 88 3.62 -16.50 -1.03
N GLY A 89 3.70 -16.63 -2.35
CA GLY A 89 3.38 -17.86 -3.07
C GLY A 89 4.45 -18.95 -2.94
N ARG A 90 5.65 -18.63 -2.45
CA ARG A 90 6.72 -19.62 -2.27
C ARG A 90 6.29 -20.69 -1.25
N GLY A 91 6.34 -21.95 -1.66
CA GLY A 91 5.91 -23.08 -0.82
C GLY A 91 4.40 -23.19 -0.64
N VAL A 92 3.61 -22.32 -1.27
CA VAL A 92 2.15 -22.33 -1.24
C VAL A 92 1.58 -22.68 -2.61
N LEU A 93 2.08 -22.04 -3.67
CA LEU A 93 1.65 -22.25 -5.05
C LEU A 93 2.32 -23.50 -5.66
N SER A 94 1.58 -24.20 -6.53
CA SER A 94 2.15 -25.21 -7.40
C SER A 94 3.21 -24.62 -8.35
N PRO A 95 4.10 -25.45 -8.92
CA PRO A 95 5.08 -24.99 -9.90
C PRO A 95 4.44 -24.29 -11.11
N SER A 96 3.27 -24.76 -11.56
CA SER A 96 2.56 -24.17 -12.70
C SER A 96 1.92 -22.82 -12.37
N ALA A 97 1.40 -22.65 -11.15
CA ALA A 97 0.89 -21.36 -10.67
C ALA A 97 2.01 -20.33 -10.47
N MET A 98 3.16 -20.76 -9.93
CA MET A 98 4.34 -19.91 -9.81
C MET A 98 4.88 -19.49 -11.19
N ASP A 99 4.94 -20.42 -12.15
CA ASP A 99 5.36 -20.14 -13.52
C ASP A 99 4.43 -19.14 -14.22
N LEU A 100 3.11 -19.22 -14.00
CA LEU A 100 2.15 -18.23 -14.48
C LEU A 100 2.48 -16.81 -13.99
N LEU A 101 2.71 -16.64 -12.67
CA LEU A 101 3.07 -15.34 -12.09
C LEU A 101 4.40 -14.80 -12.66
N LEU A 102 5.41 -15.67 -12.81
CA LEU A 102 6.70 -15.29 -13.35
C LEU A 102 6.61 -14.87 -14.83
N LYS A 103 5.81 -15.59 -15.64
CA LYS A 103 5.54 -15.24 -17.04
C LYS A 103 4.82 -13.91 -17.16
N ASN A 104 3.76 -13.70 -16.39
CA ASN A 104 3.02 -12.44 -16.40
C ASN A 104 3.93 -11.28 -15.97
N ARG A 105 4.75 -11.46 -14.92
CA ARG A 105 5.75 -10.47 -14.50
C ARG A 105 6.74 -10.13 -15.62
N ALA A 106 7.31 -11.14 -16.29
CA ALA A 106 8.28 -10.95 -17.36
C ALA A 106 7.67 -10.20 -18.56
N ALA A 107 6.39 -10.44 -18.88
CA ALA A 107 5.68 -9.70 -19.92
C ALA A 107 5.53 -8.21 -19.58
N ILE A 108 5.24 -7.89 -18.31
CA ILE A 108 5.16 -6.50 -17.82
C ILE A 108 6.54 -5.83 -17.88
N GLU A 109 7.62 -6.52 -17.50
CA GLU A 109 8.98 -5.99 -17.60
C GLU A 109 9.40 -5.72 -19.05
N ALA A 110 9.12 -6.66 -19.95
CA ALA A 110 9.46 -6.53 -21.38
C ALA A 110 8.74 -5.35 -22.04
N ALA A 111 7.48 -5.09 -21.68
CA ALA A 111 6.71 -3.95 -22.18
C ALA A 111 7.30 -2.58 -21.77
N GLY A 112 8.26 -2.56 -20.84
CA GLY A 112 8.92 -1.33 -20.39
C GLY A 112 10.34 -1.09 -20.89
N ALA A 113 10.90 -2.02 -21.65
CA ALA A 113 12.28 -1.89 -22.13
C ALA A 113 12.43 -0.80 -23.22
N ASP A 114 11.34 -0.47 -23.92
CA ASP A 114 11.30 0.50 -25.02
C ASP A 114 10.60 1.82 -24.63
N GLU A 115 10.79 2.30 -23.40
CA GLU A 115 10.17 3.55 -22.95
C GLU A 115 10.68 4.78 -23.72
N ASP A 116 9.73 5.60 -24.19
CA ASP A 116 10.02 6.90 -24.80
C ASP A 116 10.35 7.94 -23.71
N PRO A 117 11.51 8.61 -23.74
CA PRO A 117 11.86 9.68 -22.81
C PRO A 117 10.83 10.81 -22.71
N VAL A 118 10.06 11.06 -23.77
CA VAL A 118 8.99 12.07 -23.79
C VAL A 118 7.80 11.61 -22.93
N GLU A 119 7.42 10.33 -23.04
CA GLU A 119 6.35 9.76 -22.20
C GLU A 119 6.76 9.77 -20.72
N ALA A 120 8.01 9.38 -20.42
CA ALA A 120 8.53 9.42 -19.05
C ALA A 120 8.50 10.83 -18.44
N ALA A 121 8.84 11.87 -19.21
CA ALA A 121 8.79 13.26 -18.76
C ALA A 121 7.36 13.76 -18.54
N SER A 122 6.42 13.37 -19.41
CA SER A 122 5.00 13.70 -19.26
C SER A 122 4.42 13.08 -17.98
N GLU A 123 4.73 11.82 -17.71
CA GLU A 123 4.24 11.13 -16.52
C GLU A 123 4.82 11.68 -15.21
N ALA A 124 6.10 12.07 -15.21
CA ALA A 124 6.69 12.75 -14.06
C ALA A 124 5.95 14.06 -13.74
N ALA A 125 5.54 14.82 -14.78
CA ALA A 125 4.74 16.02 -14.60
C ALA A 125 3.32 15.72 -14.09
N GLU A 126 2.68 14.66 -14.59
CA GLU A 126 1.38 14.20 -14.09
C GLU A 126 1.44 13.74 -12.63
N GLU A 127 2.48 12.99 -12.24
CA GLU A 127 2.71 12.56 -10.86
C GLU A 127 2.92 13.76 -9.93
N GLN A 128 3.70 14.75 -10.37
CA GLN A 128 3.90 16.00 -9.62
C GLN A 128 2.60 16.79 -9.47
N GLN A 129 1.77 16.84 -10.51
CA GLN A 129 0.47 17.50 -10.46
C GLN A 129 -0.52 16.77 -9.55
N GLN A 130 -0.52 15.43 -9.57
CA GLN A 130 -1.36 14.62 -8.69
C GLN A 130 -0.93 14.79 -7.23
N ALA A 131 0.37 14.74 -6.95
CA ALA A 131 0.91 15.00 -5.62
C ALA A 131 0.53 16.40 -5.10
N ALA A 132 0.61 17.43 -5.95
CA ALA A 132 0.19 18.79 -5.61
C ALA A 132 -1.32 18.88 -5.31
N THR A 133 -2.15 18.18 -6.09
CA THR A 133 -3.60 18.11 -5.90
C THR A 133 -3.94 17.43 -4.58
N THR A 134 -3.39 16.24 -4.34
CA THR A 134 -3.53 15.51 -3.07
C THR A 134 -3.10 16.38 -1.88
N LEU A 135 -1.99 17.10 -2.01
CA LEU A 135 -1.49 17.97 -0.95
C LEU A 135 -2.44 19.13 -0.65
N ALA A 136 -3.08 19.69 -1.67
CA ALA A 136 -4.10 20.72 -1.51
C ALA A 136 -5.37 20.18 -0.84
N GLU A 137 -5.80 18.96 -1.18
CA GLU A 137 -6.94 18.30 -0.54
C GLU A 137 -6.71 17.99 0.94
N LEU A 138 -5.46 17.73 1.33
CA LEU A 138 -5.07 17.46 2.72
C LEU A 138 -4.75 18.73 3.52
N ASP A 139 -4.73 19.91 2.89
CA ASP A 139 -4.39 21.15 3.57
C ASP A 139 -5.48 21.57 4.55
N GLY A 140 -5.07 21.92 5.77
CA GLY A 140 -5.98 22.27 6.86
C GLY A 140 -6.74 21.08 7.44
N VAL A 141 -6.53 19.85 6.96
CA VAL A 141 -7.22 18.67 7.47
C VAL A 141 -6.55 18.16 8.75
N PRO A 142 -7.25 18.12 9.91
CA PRO A 142 -6.74 17.52 11.12
C PRO A 142 -6.83 16.00 11.03
N GLY A 143 -5.79 15.30 11.50
CA GLY A 143 -5.79 13.85 11.45
C GLY A 143 -4.48 13.15 11.82
N ILE A 144 -4.49 11.85 11.57
CA ILE A 144 -3.33 10.96 11.71
C ILE A 144 -2.72 10.73 10.33
N TYR A 145 -1.40 10.83 10.22
CA TYR A 145 -0.64 10.51 9.02
C TYR A 145 0.28 9.31 9.26
N ALA A 146 0.57 8.57 8.19
CA ALA A 146 1.53 7.48 8.20
C ALA A 146 2.55 7.64 7.07
N PHE A 147 3.83 7.65 7.43
CA PHE A 147 4.96 7.74 6.50
C PHE A 147 5.86 6.50 6.57
N SER A 148 6.56 6.19 5.48
CA SER A 148 7.74 5.31 5.53
C SER A 148 8.78 5.77 4.50
N TYR A 149 9.93 5.12 4.50
CA TYR A 149 10.94 5.28 3.45
C TYR A 149 10.65 4.32 2.30
N GLY A 150 10.98 4.72 1.07
CA GLY A 150 10.79 3.90 -0.13
C GLY A 150 11.40 2.51 0.03
N TRP A 151 12.65 2.45 0.51
CA TRP A 151 13.32 1.19 0.79
C TRP A 151 12.52 0.23 1.70
N TYR A 152 11.85 0.75 2.74
CA TYR A 152 11.06 -0.09 3.67
C TYR A 152 9.75 -0.58 3.07
N LEU A 153 9.20 0.14 2.09
CA LEU A 153 8.02 -0.29 1.35
C LEU A 153 8.36 -1.37 0.34
N GLU A 154 9.52 -1.27 -0.30
CA GLU A 154 10.01 -2.27 -1.27
C GLU A 154 10.58 -3.52 -0.62
N SER A 155 11.18 -3.36 0.56
CA SER A 155 11.83 -4.43 1.33
C SER A 155 11.35 -4.39 2.78
N PRO A 156 10.16 -4.95 3.08
CA PRO A 156 9.61 -4.99 4.43
C PRO A 156 10.55 -5.66 5.42
N VAL A 157 10.59 -5.15 6.65
CA VAL A 157 11.43 -5.71 7.74
C VAL A 157 11.00 -7.12 8.12
N ASP A 158 9.69 -7.41 8.08
CA ASP A 158 9.10 -8.73 8.26
C ASP A 158 8.19 -9.03 7.05
N PRO A 159 8.73 -9.67 6.00
CA PRO A 159 7.99 -9.97 4.77
C PRO A 159 6.82 -10.93 4.96
N GLU A 160 6.90 -11.86 5.92
CA GLU A 160 5.85 -12.86 6.17
C GLU A 160 4.58 -12.20 6.68
N ARG A 161 4.72 -11.25 7.62
CA ARG A 161 3.60 -10.46 8.13
C ARG A 161 3.32 -9.22 7.29
N GLY A 162 4.18 -8.92 6.33
CA GLY A 162 4.15 -7.67 5.55
C GLY A 162 4.42 -6.43 6.40
N ASN A 163 5.04 -6.60 7.57
CA ASN A 163 5.31 -5.51 8.50
C ASN A 163 6.62 -4.81 8.13
N THR A 164 6.61 -3.49 8.20
CA THR A 164 7.77 -2.65 7.97
C THR A 164 7.77 -1.47 8.94
N LEU A 165 8.80 -0.63 8.88
CA LEU A 165 8.86 0.56 9.73
C LEU A 165 7.97 1.65 9.15
N ILE A 166 6.89 1.98 9.86
CA ILE A 166 5.98 3.06 9.51
C ILE A 166 5.98 4.07 10.65
N LYS A 167 6.23 5.33 10.31
CA LYS A 167 6.06 6.47 11.21
C LYS A 167 4.59 6.85 11.26
N VAL A 168 3.98 6.77 12.43
CA VAL A 168 2.60 7.20 12.69
C VAL A 168 2.65 8.45 13.56
N GLY A 169 1.99 9.51 13.12
CA GLY A 169 1.91 10.75 13.90
C GLY A 169 0.64 11.54 13.60
N GLN A 170 0.46 12.65 14.30
CA GLN A 170 -0.72 13.52 14.13
C GLN A 170 -0.39 14.92 13.66
N SER A 171 -1.37 15.57 13.04
CA SER A 171 -1.34 17.01 12.83
C SER A 171 -2.74 17.62 12.83
N ILE A 172 -2.84 18.89 13.26
CA ILE A 172 -4.01 19.73 12.97
C ILE A 172 -4.08 20.17 11.50
N ASN A 173 -2.98 20.05 10.74
CA ASN A 173 -2.90 20.30 9.31
C ASN A 173 -1.95 19.28 8.67
N ILE A 174 -2.51 18.15 8.21
CA ILE A 174 -1.75 17.07 7.56
C ILE A 174 -1.00 17.59 6.32
N GLY A 175 -1.64 18.37 5.44
CA GLY A 175 -1.00 18.94 4.25
C GLY A 175 0.23 19.79 4.58
N GLY A 176 0.10 20.68 5.58
CA GLY A 176 1.23 21.48 6.09
C GLY A 176 2.36 20.62 6.67
N ARG A 177 2.03 19.51 7.35
CA ARG A 177 3.02 18.58 7.88
C ARG A 177 3.76 17.81 6.77
N ILE A 178 3.07 17.39 5.71
CA ILE A 178 3.68 16.76 4.53
C ILE A 178 4.65 17.74 3.86
N ARG A 179 4.25 19.00 3.61
CA ARG A 179 5.14 20.05 3.07
C ARG A 179 6.40 20.21 3.90
N THR A 180 6.25 20.24 5.23
CA THR A 180 7.37 20.36 6.17
C THR A 180 8.33 19.17 6.08
N HIS A 181 7.82 17.96 5.84
CA HIS A 181 8.67 16.78 5.66
C HIS A 181 9.38 16.77 4.30
N ALA A 182 8.69 17.16 3.23
CA ALA A 182 9.27 17.28 1.89
C ALA A 182 10.37 18.35 1.84
N SER A 183 10.18 19.50 2.51
CA SER A 183 11.17 20.59 2.50
C SER A 183 12.36 20.39 3.45
N ASN A 184 12.23 19.50 4.44
CA ASN A 184 13.26 19.26 5.47
C ASN A 184 14.06 17.97 5.22
N ALA A 185 14.21 17.54 3.97
CA ALA A 185 15.14 16.47 3.62
C ALA A 185 16.52 16.81 4.21
N ARG A 186 16.88 16.14 5.31
CA ARG A 186 18.14 16.39 6.02
C ARG A 186 19.26 15.89 5.14
N THR A 187 20.38 16.61 5.09
CA THR A 187 21.62 16.24 4.38
C THR A 187 22.19 14.84 4.69
N HIS A 188 21.65 14.13 5.68
CA HIS A 188 22.06 12.79 6.10
C HIS A 188 20.99 11.69 5.94
N ILE A 189 19.80 12.02 5.43
CA ILE A 189 18.73 11.04 5.13
C ILE A 189 18.46 11.16 3.63
N PRO A 190 18.97 10.21 2.80
CA PRO A 190 18.98 10.37 1.35
C PRO A 190 17.60 10.35 0.71
N GLU A 191 16.66 9.55 1.24
CA GLU A 191 15.34 9.35 0.62
C GLU A 191 14.24 10.17 1.34
N PRO A 192 13.34 10.83 0.58
CA PRO A 192 12.17 11.49 1.15
C PRO A 192 11.16 10.48 1.73
N LEU A 193 10.35 10.94 2.69
CA LEU A 193 9.30 10.12 3.31
C LEU A 193 8.08 10.01 2.40
N ALA A 194 7.74 8.78 2.02
CA ALA A 194 6.52 8.47 1.29
C ALA A 194 5.30 8.54 2.22
N LEU A 195 4.29 9.36 1.88
CA LEU A 195 2.99 9.30 2.56
C LEU A 195 2.25 8.04 2.12
N ILE A 196 1.81 7.25 3.10
CA ILE A 196 1.16 5.96 2.86
C ILE A 196 -0.33 6.05 3.19
N ARG A 197 -0.67 6.73 4.29
CA ARG A 197 -2.04 6.89 4.76
C ARG A 197 -2.24 8.25 5.40
N ALA A 198 -3.45 8.78 5.26
CA ALA A 198 -3.95 9.82 6.13
C ALA A 198 -5.39 9.51 6.55
N TYR A 199 -5.70 9.76 7.81
CA TYR A 199 -7.00 9.52 8.43
C TYR A 199 -7.52 10.81 9.04
N SER A 200 -8.70 11.28 8.62
CA SER A 200 -9.29 12.48 9.20
C SER A 200 -9.86 12.19 10.57
N THR A 201 -9.56 13.06 11.54
CA THR A 201 -10.15 12.99 12.88
C THR A 201 -11.53 13.66 12.96
N GLY A 202 -11.93 14.39 11.92
CA GLY A 202 -13.08 15.29 11.98
C GLY A 202 -12.90 16.27 13.14
N ASP A 203 -13.92 16.41 13.97
CA ASP A 203 -13.92 17.31 15.13
C ASP A 203 -13.17 16.77 16.36
N ARG A 204 -12.63 15.55 16.30
CA ARG A 204 -11.89 14.95 17.42
C ARG A 204 -10.46 15.48 17.49
N SER A 205 -9.93 15.55 18.72
CA SER A 205 -8.52 15.91 18.96
C SER A 205 -7.58 14.90 18.31
N PRO A 206 -6.71 15.34 17.37
CA PRO A 206 -5.69 14.48 16.78
C PRO A 206 -4.75 13.86 17.81
N GLU A 207 -4.42 14.59 18.89
CA GLU A 207 -3.56 14.10 19.98
C GLU A 207 -4.20 12.93 20.74
N GLN A 208 -5.49 12.99 21.01
CA GLN A 208 -6.20 11.89 21.67
C GLN A 208 -6.28 10.66 20.76
N VAL A 209 -6.54 10.87 19.47
CA VAL A 209 -6.61 9.79 18.49
C VAL A 209 -5.24 9.15 18.26
N GLU A 210 -4.16 9.94 18.22
CA GLU A 210 -2.79 9.44 18.12
C GLU A 210 -2.45 8.50 19.27
N ARG A 211 -2.77 8.90 20.51
CA ARG A 211 -2.56 8.04 21.68
C ARG A 211 -3.26 6.70 21.54
N ILE A 212 -4.51 6.69 21.04
CA ILE A 212 -5.24 5.44 20.78
C ILE A 212 -4.52 4.59 19.73
N PHE A 213 -4.01 5.18 18.65
CA PHE A 213 -3.20 4.46 17.65
C PHE A 213 -1.96 3.84 18.29
N GLN A 214 -1.19 4.62 19.05
CA GLN A 214 0.03 4.17 19.70
C GLN A 214 -0.27 3.03 20.69
N ASP A 215 -1.31 3.17 21.52
CA ASP A 215 -1.72 2.15 22.48
C ASP A 215 -2.11 0.83 21.78
N LEU A 216 -2.88 0.88 20.69
CA LEU A 216 -3.28 -0.31 19.92
C LEU A 216 -2.12 -0.95 19.15
N LEU A 217 -1.15 -0.14 18.68
CA LEU A 217 0.08 -0.65 18.06
C LEU A 217 0.98 -1.32 19.10
N HIS A 218 1.13 -0.71 20.28
CA HIS A 218 1.89 -1.28 21.38
C HIS A 218 1.27 -2.56 21.94
N ALA A 219 -0.04 -2.58 22.15
CA ALA A 219 -0.76 -3.75 22.64
C ALA A 219 -0.64 -4.96 21.68
N ALA A 220 -0.52 -4.71 20.37
CA ALA A 220 -0.28 -5.75 19.37
C ALA A 220 1.20 -6.11 19.16
N GLY A 221 2.12 -5.52 19.94
CA GLY A 221 3.54 -5.82 19.85
C GLY A 221 4.26 -5.19 18.65
N HIS A 222 3.69 -4.17 18.01
CA HIS A 222 4.26 -3.48 16.84
C HIS A 222 5.39 -2.50 17.21
N HIS A 223 6.28 -2.91 18.11
CA HIS A 223 7.39 -2.09 18.58
C HIS A 223 8.46 -1.94 17.49
N ASN A 224 9.14 -0.79 17.45
CA ASN A 224 10.32 -0.62 16.60
C ASN A 224 11.52 -1.39 17.17
N PRO A 225 12.00 -2.47 16.51
CA PRO A 225 13.11 -3.27 17.01
C PRO A 225 14.45 -2.53 16.99
N ARG A 226 14.55 -1.43 16.24
CA ARG A 226 15.78 -0.61 16.14
C ARG A 226 15.85 0.49 17.21
N ARG A 227 14.91 0.52 18.14
CA ARG A 227 14.91 1.50 19.23
C ARG A 227 15.97 1.12 20.27
N VAL A 228 17.06 1.87 20.27
CA VAL A 228 18.20 1.69 21.20
C VAL A 228 18.13 2.63 22.41
N SER A 229 17.36 3.73 22.33
CA SER A 229 17.18 4.71 23.42
C SER A 229 15.73 5.20 23.56
N LYS A 230 15.38 5.75 24.73
CA LYS A 230 14.01 6.19 25.04
C LYS A 230 13.54 7.42 24.23
N SER A 231 14.45 8.24 23.71
CA SER A 231 14.12 9.55 23.11
C SER A 231 13.94 9.58 21.59
N THR A 232 14.39 8.56 20.86
CA THR A 232 14.37 8.56 19.39
C THR A 232 13.42 7.49 18.85
N GLY A 233 12.44 7.90 18.05
CA GLY A 233 11.63 7.01 17.22
C GLY A 233 10.43 6.34 17.89
N GLU A 234 9.83 6.97 18.92
CA GLU A 234 8.57 6.50 19.53
C GLU A 234 7.41 6.45 18.53
N GLU A 235 7.47 7.33 17.53
CA GLU A 235 6.52 7.43 16.44
C GLU A 235 6.72 6.38 15.34
N TRP A 236 7.76 5.55 15.38
CA TRP A 236 8.00 4.48 14.40
C TRP A 236 7.54 3.13 14.94
N PHE A 237 6.79 2.39 14.13
CA PHE A 237 6.19 1.12 14.50
C PHE A 237 6.51 0.05 13.46
N LEU A 238 6.74 -1.18 13.90
CA LEU A 238 6.86 -2.34 13.01
C LEU A 238 5.45 -2.84 12.69
N THR A 239 4.84 -2.27 11.64
CA THR A 239 3.42 -2.48 11.32
C THR A 239 3.19 -2.44 9.81
N ASN A 240 1.93 -2.50 9.38
CA ASN A 240 1.54 -2.48 7.98
C ASN A 240 0.27 -1.64 7.77
N GLU A 241 0.02 -1.28 6.53
CA GLU A 241 -1.14 -0.49 6.13
C GLU A 241 -2.48 -1.08 6.56
N ALA A 242 -2.66 -2.39 6.42
CA ALA A 242 -3.93 -3.05 6.72
C ALA A 242 -4.26 -2.94 8.21
N TYR A 243 -3.25 -3.08 9.08
CA TYR A 243 -3.44 -2.92 10.52
C TYR A 243 -3.83 -1.48 10.89
N LEU A 244 -3.18 -0.48 10.27
CA LEU A 244 -3.55 0.92 10.47
C LEU A 244 -4.98 1.22 9.99
N ASP A 245 -5.38 0.64 8.85
CA ASP A 245 -6.75 0.74 8.32
C ASP A 245 -7.76 0.08 9.28
N VAL A 246 -7.40 -1.04 9.93
CA VAL A 246 -8.22 -1.68 10.97
C VAL A 246 -8.37 -0.77 12.19
N ILE A 247 -7.29 -0.16 12.68
CA ILE A 247 -7.37 0.79 13.80
C ILE A 247 -8.31 1.93 13.41
N ALA A 248 -8.07 2.58 12.26
CA ALA A 248 -8.86 3.70 11.80
C ALA A 248 -10.35 3.38 11.75
N ARG A 249 -10.72 2.24 11.15
CA ARG A 249 -12.12 1.79 11.10
C ARG A 249 -12.68 1.50 12.50
N THR A 250 -11.91 0.85 13.37
CA THR A 250 -12.34 0.50 14.74
C THR A 250 -12.63 1.74 15.57
N VAL A 251 -11.82 2.79 15.41
CA VAL A 251 -12.05 4.07 16.07
C VAL A 251 -12.95 5.01 15.25
N GLY A 252 -13.52 4.57 14.14
CA GLY A 252 -14.45 5.36 13.32
C GLY A 252 -13.82 6.58 12.64
N LEU A 253 -12.56 6.52 12.23
CA LEU A 253 -11.91 7.54 11.40
C LEU A 253 -12.08 7.21 9.92
N ARG A 254 -12.16 8.21 9.05
CA ARG A 254 -12.22 8.01 7.61
C ARG A 254 -10.82 8.07 7.01
N THR A 255 -10.47 7.10 6.16
CA THR A 255 -9.23 7.17 5.38
C THR A 255 -9.41 8.17 4.24
N ILE A 256 -8.69 9.28 4.30
CA ILE A 256 -8.77 10.38 3.32
C ILE A 256 -7.68 10.31 2.25
N TYR A 257 -6.62 9.53 2.51
CA TYR A 257 -5.57 9.29 1.53
C TYR A 257 -5.00 7.88 1.69
N THR A 258 -4.70 7.26 0.55
CA THR A 258 -3.97 5.99 0.44
C THR A 258 -2.92 6.13 -0.64
N GLY A 259 -1.66 5.85 -0.33
CA GLY A 259 -0.59 5.89 -1.32
C GLY A 259 0.56 4.94 -1.00
N ARG A 260 1.51 4.88 -1.93
CA ARG A 260 2.75 4.08 -1.82
C ARG A 260 3.98 4.70 -2.49
N SER A 261 3.84 5.73 -3.34
CA SER A 261 4.98 6.29 -4.09
C SER A 261 4.93 7.79 -4.39
N GLU A 262 3.75 8.43 -4.39
CA GLU A 262 3.53 9.80 -4.93
C GLU A 262 4.33 10.92 -4.23
N PHE A 263 4.91 10.64 -3.07
CA PHE A 263 5.71 11.60 -2.30
C PHE A 263 7.13 11.10 -2.00
N ALA A 264 7.54 10.00 -2.65
CA ALA A 264 8.82 9.33 -2.44
C ALA A 264 9.89 9.70 -3.46
N THR A 265 9.62 10.63 -4.39
CA THR A 265 10.53 11.00 -5.47
C THR A 265 11.58 12.00 -5.02
N ASP A 266 12.84 11.67 -5.35
CA ASP A 266 14.03 12.53 -5.27
C ASP A 266 13.87 13.89 -5.99
#